data_AF-A0A7C6J6T6-F1
#
_entry.id   AF-A0A7C6J6T6-F1
#
_cell.length_a   1.000
_cell.length_b   1.000
_cell.length_c   1.000
_cell.angle_alpha   90.00
_cell.angle_beta   90.00
_cell.angle_gamma   90.00
#
_symmetry.space_group_name_H-M   'P 1'
#
loop_
_entity.id
_entity.type
_entity.pdbx_description
1 polymer ?
#
loop_
_entity_poly.entity_id
_entity_poly.type
_entity_poly.pdbx_seq_one_letter_code
_entity_poly.pdbx_strand_id
1 'polypeptide(L)'
;MAYLFSYFSSAESGDLEKIWFAVSRDGLHWQDINNKEPIIESTLGTKGIRDPFIVYDDKTKKYYMLATDLETSEGNWGEYVKTGSRSIRIWDSEDLINWSDERLVEVAVENAGCAWAPEAVFCKEKDSWFVFWASCVKEEDDENPKQRIYGAFTDDFITFSPTFKFIDKEVDVIDTNIVWSNGYYYRISKDETIKAIMIERSPVLIPENIDDWEVVEAEVPNNFLGLEGPEVYYLREQKKWCLIADQYWGNKGYLPMVTDDLGSGDFRVLNPDEYDFGELKKRHGGVIEIPDELYSILLKL
;
A
#
# COMPACT_ATOMS: atom_id res chain seq x y z
N MET A 1 -2.62 0.65 22.64
CA MET A 1 -2.24 0.67 21.21
C MET A 1 -3.31 1.42 20.44
N ALA A 2 -2.93 2.00 19.32
CA ALA A 2 -3.81 2.69 18.39
C ALA A 2 -3.32 2.42 16.96
N TYR A 3 -3.96 3.03 15.98
CA TYR A 3 -3.65 2.92 14.56
C TYR A 3 -3.35 4.29 13.96
N LEU A 4 -2.43 4.32 13.01
CA LEU A 4 -2.17 5.44 12.11
C LEU A 4 -2.49 4.98 10.69
N PHE A 5 -3.24 5.79 9.95
CA PHE A 5 -3.46 5.65 8.52
C PHE A 5 -2.69 6.75 7.79
N SER A 6 -1.71 6.35 6.97
CA SER A 6 -1.12 7.22 5.95
C SER A 6 -1.87 7.10 4.63
N TYR A 7 -2.32 8.22 4.08
CA TYR A 7 -3.08 8.24 2.84
C TYR A 7 -2.76 9.49 2.04
N PHE A 8 -3.04 9.45 0.73
CA PHE A 8 -3.21 10.66 -0.05
C PHE A 8 -4.70 10.96 -0.19
N SER A 9 -5.04 12.24 -0.40
CA SER A 9 -6.40 12.67 -0.67
C SER A 9 -6.55 13.04 -2.14
N SER A 10 -7.67 12.65 -2.74
CA SER A 10 -8.11 13.15 -4.05
C SER A 10 -9.42 13.92 -3.86
N ALA A 11 -9.38 15.24 -3.69
CA ALA A 11 -10.58 16.05 -3.55
C ALA A 11 -10.46 17.37 -4.31
N GLU A 12 -11.04 17.47 -5.52
CA GLU A 12 -11.47 18.65 -6.34
C GLU A 12 -10.76 20.03 -6.28
N SER A 13 -9.81 20.29 -5.40
CA SER A 13 -9.13 21.56 -5.14
C SER A 13 -7.61 21.37 -5.06
N GLY A 14 -6.93 21.49 -6.20
CA GLY A 14 -5.64 22.16 -6.36
C GLY A 14 -4.34 21.52 -5.84
N ASP A 15 -4.30 21.00 -4.62
CA ASP A 15 -3.05 20.64 -3.91
C ASP A 15 -3.05 19.17 -3.43
N LEU A 16 -3.33 18.23 -4.33
CA LEU A 16 -3.76 16.87 -4.00
C LEU A 16 -2.79 15.82 -4.52
N GLU A 17 -1.66 15.66 -3.85
CA GLU A 17 -0.69 14.57 -4.06
C GLU A 17 0.41 14.72 -3.00
N LYS A 18 -0.04 14.70 -1.76
CA LYS A 18 0.74 14.83 -0.53
C LYS A 18 0.30 13.71 0.43
N ILE A 19 0.97 13.58 1.57
CA ILE A 19 0.62 12.55 2.57
C ILE A 19 -0.10 13.21 3.75
N TRP A 20 -1.26 12.69 4.08
CA TRP A 20 -2.01 13.02 5.29
C TRP A 20 -2.01 11.82 6.24
N PHE A 21 -2.19 12.12 7.53
CA PHE A 21 -2.40 11.12 8.56
C PHE A 21 -3.79 11.24 9.17
N ALA A 22 -4.32 10.09 9.58
CA ALA A 22 -5.44 9.98 10.50
C ALA A 22 -5.08 8.95 11.57
N VAL A 23 -5.72 9.06 12.73
CA VAL A 23 -5.49 8.12 13.84
C VAL A 23 -6.79 7.49 14.29
N SER A 24 -6.71 6.25 14.77
CA SER A 24 -7.87 5.51 15.28
C SER A 24 -7.52 4.70 16.51
N ARG A 25 -8.46 4.55 17.44
CA ARG A 25 -8.32 3.65 18.58
C ARG A 25 -8.64 2.20 18.23
N ASP A 26 -9.63 2.01 17.36
CA ASP A 26 -10.18 0.69 17.05
C ASP A 26 -9.89 0.24 15.61
N GLY A 27 -9.26 1.08 14.80
CA GLY A 27 -8.95 0.82 13.39
C GLY A 27 -10.14 0.99 12.45
N LEU A 28 -11.31 1.41 12.95
CA LEU A 28 -12.54 1.56 12.15
C LEU A 28 -13.13 2.97 12.21
N HIS A 29 -12.89 3.70 13.30
CA HIS A 29 -13.32 5.09 13.47
C HIS A 29 -12.08 6.00 13.49
N TRP A 30 -11.89 6.73 12.41
CA TRP A 30 -10.70 7.52 12.11
C TRP A 30 -10.93 9.00 12.40
N GLN A 31 -9.95 9.62 13.03
CA GLN A 31 -9.89 11.05 13.25
C GLN A 31 -8.79 11.67 12.38
N ASP A 32 -9.17 12.60 11.51
CA ASP A 32 -8.20 13.44 10.78
C ASP A 32 -7.44 14.32 11.77
N ILE A 33 -6.13 14.46 11.58
CA ILE A 33 -5.24 15.25 12.46
C ILE A 33 -4.58 16.41 11.70
N ASN A 34 -3.72 17.18 12.39
CA ASN A 34 -2.97 18.29 11.80
C ASN A 34 -3.87 19.33 11.12
N ASN A 35 -5.04 19.58 11.70
CA ASN A 35 -6.06 20.47 11.13
C ASN A 35 -6.43 20.16 9.67
N LYS A 36 -6.31 18.89 9.25
CA LYS A 36 -6.55 18.41 7.86
C LYS A 36 -5.53 18.91 6.83
N GLU A 37 -4.40 19.46 7.29
CA GLU A 37 -3.27 19.83 6.47
C GLU A 37 -2.33 18.64 6.24
N PRO A 38 -1.63 18.58 5.11
CA PRO A 38 -0.68 17.50 4.80
C PRO A 38 0.48 17.47 5.79
N ILE A 39 1.00 16.25 6.04
CA ILE A 39 2.16 15.98 6.90
C ILE A 39 3.45 15.98 6.08
N ILE A 40 3.43 15.38 4.87
CA ILE A 40 4.60 15.27 4.00
C ILE A 40 4.25 15.83 2.62
N GLU A 41 5.13 16.69 2.12
CA GLU A 41 5.10 17.22 0.75
C GLU A 41 6.42 16.89 0.05
N SER A 42 6.40 16.89 -1.28
CA SER A 42 7.57 16.57 -2.10
C SER A 42 8.10 17.81 -2.81
N THR A 43 9.42 17.85 -2.96
CA THR A 43 10.09 18.86 -3.80
C THR A 43 10.94 18.24 -4.91
N LEU A 44 11.20 16.93 -4.86
CA LEU A 44 11.94 16.16 -5.86
C LEU A 44 11.02 15.50 -6.88
N GLY A 45 11.56 14.86 -7.93
CA GLY A 45 10.80 14.06 -8.89
C GLY A 45 9.66 14.84 -9.58
N THR A 46 8.49 14.21 -9.68
CA THR A 46 7.27 14.84 -10.24
C THR A 46 6.65 15.88 -9.30
N LYS A 47 7.07 15.90 -8.03
CA LYS A 47 6.51 16.65 -6.89
C LYS A 47 5.15 16.15 -6.39
N GLY A 48 4.51 15.23 -7.09
CA GLY A 48 3.34 14.53 -6.58
C GLY A 48 3.72 13.28 -5.78
N ILE A 49 2.93 12.99 -4.74
CA ILE A 49 3.02 11.83 -3.87
C ILE A 49 1.68 11.10 -3.85
N ARG A 50 1.72 9.79 -4.10
CA ARG A 50 0.55 8.90 -4.02
C ARG A 50 0.90 7.61 -3.29
N ASP A 51 -0.13 6.87 -2.91
CA ASP A 51 -0.04 5.51 -2.38
C ASP A 51 0.98 5.38 -1.21
N PRO A 52 0.90 6.22 -0.16
CA PRO A 52 1.86 6.17 0.93
C PRO A 52 1.70 4.91 1.79
N PHE A 53 2.80 4.20 2.01
CA PHE A 53 2.85 3.01 2.85
C PHE A 53 3.91 3.16 3.94
N ILE A 54 3.58 2.76 5.17
CA ILE A 54 4.42 2.97 6.33
C ILE A 54 4.74 1.67 7.06
N VAL A 55 6.01 1.49 7.39
CA VAL A 55 6.49 0.38 8.23
C VAL A 55 7.29 0.89 9.41
N TYR A 56 7.34 0.09 10.48
CA TYR A 56 8.25 0.31 11.60
C TYR A 56 9.29 -0.81 11.62
N ASP A 57 10.56 -0.42 11.71
CA ASP A 57 11.66 -1.35 11.82
C ASP A 57 12.16 -1.46 13.26
N ASP A 58 12.02 -2.66 13.81
CA ASP A 58 12.48 -2.98 15.15
C ASP A 58 14.01 -2.92 15.30
N LYS A 59 14.79 -3.10 14.23
CA LYS A 59 16.26 -3.08 14.28
C LYS A 59 16.78 -1.65 14.38
N THR A 60 16.27 -0.77 13.53
CA THR A 60 16.70 0.65 13.47
C THR A 60 15.89 1.55 14.40
N LYS A 61 14.74 1.09 14.90
CA LYS A 61 13.77 1.85 15.73
C LYS A 61 13.20 3.06 15.00
N LYS A 62 13.05 2.95 13.68
CA LYS A 62 12.53 4.02 12.81
C LYS A 62 11.28 3.57 12.08
N TYR A 63 10.45 4.56 11.75
CA TYR A 63 9.41 4.46 10.76
C TYR A 63 9.97 4.80 9.39
N TYR A 64 9.56 4.05 8.37
CA TYR A 64 9.89 4.31 6.98
C TYR A 64 8.61 4.54 6.21
N MET A 65 8.52 5.69 5.53
CA MET A 65 7.43 6.02 4.62
C MET A 65 7.91 5.77 3.20
N LEU A 66 7.16 4.96 2.44
CA LEU A 66 7.33 4.72 1.02
C LEU A 66 6.18 5.38 0.28
N ALA A 67 6.40 5.87 -0.93
CA ALA A 67 5.32 6.40 -1.74
C ALA A 67 5.63 6.40 -3.25
N THR A 68 4.58 6.43 -4.05
CA THR A 68 4.64 6.67 -5.49
C THR A 68 5.10 8.10 -5.78
N ASP A 69 6.07 8.26 -6.69
CA ASP A 69 6.40 9.54 -7.32
C ASP A 69 5.53 9.77 -8.56
N LEU A 70 4.39 10.44 -8.38
CA LEU A 70 3.48 10.75 -9.49
C LEU A 70 2.67 12.01 -9.21
N GLU A 71 2.72 12.93 -10.17
CA GLU A 71 1.84 14.10 -10.28
C GLU A 71 0.83 13.84 -11.40
N THR A 72 -0.47 14.08 -11.15
CA THR A 72 -1.52 13.72 -12.12
C THR A 72 -2.27 14.87 -12.79
N SER A 73 -1.99 16.14 -12.49
CA SER A 73 -2.80 17.27 -12.95
C SER A 73 -2.61 17.67 -14.43
N GLU A 74 -1.44 17.42 -15.05
CA GLU A 74 -1.12 17.98 -16.38
C GLU A 74 -1.10 16.97 -17.55
N GLY A 75 -1.47 15.71 -17.33
CA GLY A 75 -1.31 14.61 -18.29
C GLY A 75 -2.46 13.60 -18.29
N ASN A 76 -2.21 12.43 -18.89
CA ASN A 76 -3.21 11.36 -19.01
C ASN A 76 -2.67 10.04 -18.45
N TRP A 77 -3.57 9.25 -17.86
CA TRP A 77 -3.21 8.00 -17.18
C TRP A 77 -2.44 7.02 -18.08
N GLY A 78 -2.83 6.88 -19.34
CA GLY A 78 -2.19 5.96 -20.28
C GLY A 78 -0.74 6.33 -20.63
N GLU A 79 -0.38 7.61 -20.51
CA GLU A 79 1.00 8.09 -20.63
C GLU A 79 1.77 7.89 -19.34
N TYR A 80 1.18 8.23 -18.19
CA TYR A 80 1.82 8.02 -16.87
C TYR A 80 2.24 6.58 -16.65
N VAL A 81 1.43 5.61 -17.08
CA VAL A 81 1.77 4.18 -16.98
C VAL A 81 3.04 3.83 -17.76
N LYS A 82 3.35 4.55 -18.86
CA LYS A 82 4.43 4.21 -19.79
C LYS A 82 5.69 5.04 -19.62
N THR A 83 5.57 6.25 -19.06
CA THR A 83 6.66 7.23 -18.95
C THR A 83 6.70 7.90 -17.58
N GLY A 84 6.07 7.30 -16.58
CA GLY A 84 6.08 7.77 -15.20
C GLY A 84 7.44 7.61 -14.53
N SER A 85 7.52 8.05 -13.27
CA SER A 85 8.73 7.87 -12.48
C SER A 85 9.05 6.39 -12.32
N ARG A 86 10.32 6.03 -12.55
CA ARG A 86 10.89 4.70 -12.29
C ARG A 86 11.46 4.57 -10.87
N SER A 87 11.20 5.58 -10.05
CA SER A 87 11.69 5.69 -8.69
C SER A 87 10.55 5.66 -7.68
N ILE A 88 10.86 5.19 -6.47
CA ILE A 88 9.99 5.29 -5.30
C ILE A 88 10.54 6.37 -4.37
N ARG A 89 9.65 6.98 -3.58
CA ARG A 89 10.03 7.96 -2.57
C ARG A 89 10.17 7.30 -1.22
N ILE A 90 11.17 7.73 -0.44
CA ILE A 90 11.42 7.19 0.90
C ILE A 90 11.77 8.32 1.86
N TRP A 91 11.15 8.30 3.04
CA TRP A 91 11.54 9.09 4.22
C TRP A 91 11.67 8.18 5.44
N ASP A 92 12.45 8.60 6.43
CA ASP A 92 12.46 7.98 7.76
C ASP A 92 12.12 8.96 8.87
N SER A 93 11.55 8.45 9.96
CA SER A 93 11.19 9.22 11.15
C SER A 93 11.34 8.37 12.41
N GLU A 94 11.73 8.99 13.51
CA GLU A 94 11.75 8.34 14.83
C GLU A 94 10.42 8.51 15.58
N ASP A 95 9.60 9.49 15.19
CA ASP A 95 8.45 9.96 15.98
C ASP A 95 7.17 10.23 15.16
N LEU A 96 7.17 9.96 13.84
CA LEU A 96 6.08 10.23 12.89
C LEU A 96 5.76 11.72 12.66
N ILE A 97 6.58 12.62 13.19
CA ILE A 97 6.36 14.08 13.11
C ILE A 97 7.51 14.72 12.36
N ASN A 98 8.73 14.39 12.76
CA ASN A 98 9.95 14.89 12.17
C ASN A 98 10.45 13.85 11.16
N TRP A 99 10.41 14.23 9.90
CA TRP A 99 10.81 13.37 8.78
C TRP A 99 12.19 13.78 8.28
N SER A 100 12.96 12.79 7.82
CA SER A 100 14.22 13.00 7.11
C SER A 100 14.03 13.82 5.83
N ASP A 101 15.13 14.21 5.21
CA ASP A 101 15.09 14.65 3.81
C ASP A 101 14.54 13.53 2.91
N GLU A 102 13.84 13.95 1.85
CA GLU A 102 13.26 13.09 0.84
C GLU A 102 14.34 12.35 0.04
N ARG A 103 14.17 11.02 -0.12
CA ARG A 103 14.98 10.20 -1.03
C ARG A 103 14.14 9.75 -2.22
N LEU A 104 14.67 9.91 -3.42
CA LEU A 104 14.11 9.36 -4.65
C LEU A 104 15.01 8.22 -5.13
N VAL A 105 14.52 6.98 -5.06
CA VAL A 105 15.30 5.76 -5.31
C VAL A 105 14.81 5.08 -6.57
N GLU A 106 15.64 5.03 -7.62
CA GLU A 106 15.32 4.28 -8.84
C GLU A 106 15.39 2.79 -8.57
N VAL A 107 14.25 2.12 -8.65
CA VAL A 107 14.09 0.69 -8.36
C VAL A 107 13.59 -0.10 -9.57
N ALA A 108 12.91 0.57 -10.51
CA ALA A 108 12.33 -0.09 -11.67
C ALA A 108 13.41 -0.60 -12.63
N VAL A 109 13.14 -1.75 -13.26
CA VAL A 109 13.97 -2.28 -14.35
C VAL A 109 14.05 -1.30 -15.54
N GLU A 110 15.08 -1.46 -16.39
CA GLU A 110 15.44 -0.48 -17.43
C GLU A 110 14.28 -0.15 -18.39
N ASN A 111 13.47 -1.15 -18.75
CA ASN A 111 12.35 -1.01 -19.68
C ASN A 111 10.99 -0.76 -18.99
N ALA A 112 10.98 -0.48 -17.68
CA ALA A 112 9.75 -0.19 -16.95
C ALA A 112 9.24 1.23 -17.26
N GLY A 113 7.92 1.33 -17.44
CA GLY A 113 7.24 2.60 -17.62
C GLY A 113 6.99 3.37 -16.31
N CYS A 114 7.01 2.69 -15.16
CA CYS A 114 6.79 3.29 -13.85
C CYS A 114 7.26 2.39 -12.68
N ALA A 115 7.30 2.92 -11.45
CA ALA A 115 7.35 2.18 -10.19
C ALA A 115 6.35 2.76 -9.19
N TRP A 116 5.22 2.08 -9.00
CA TRP A 116 4.04 2.61 -8.29
C TRP A 116 3.55 1.71 -7.17
N ALA A 117 2.80 2.31 -6.24
CA ALA A 117 2.26 1.70 -5.03
C ALA A 117 3.31 0.85 -4.28
N PRO A 118 4.44 1.45 -3.87
CA PRO A 118 5.46 0.71 -3.16
C PRO A 118 5.02 0.36 -1.75
N GLU A 119 5.14 -0.91 -1.39
CA GLU A 119 4.91 -1.40 -0.04
C GLU A 119 6.10 -2.24 0.44
N ALA A 120 6.11 -2.56 1.75
CA ALA A 120 7.18 -3.31 2.36
C ALA A 120 6.66 -4.31 3.40
N VAL A 121 7.26 -5.51 3.43
CA VAL A 121 6.98 -6.51 4.45
C VAL A 121 8.28 -7.14 4.92
N PHE A 122 8.37 -7.47 6.21
CA PHE A 122 9.55 -8.14 6.73
C PHE A 122 9.59 -9.62 6.29
N CYS A 123 10.62 -9.99 5.52
CA CYS A 123 10.86 -11.34 5.05
C CYS A 123 11.68 -12.12 6.08
N LYS A 124 11.07 -13.14 6.69
CA LYS A 124 11.71 -13.93 7.76
C LYS A 124 12.80 -14.85 7.23
N GLU A 125 12.64 -15.34 6.00
CA GLU A 125 13.59 -16.24 5.34
C GLU A 125 14.91 -15.54 5.02
N LYS A 126 14.86 -14.22 4.79
CA LYS A 126 16.02 -13.39 4.45
C LYS A 126 16.49 -12.49 5.59
N ASP A 127 15.71 -12.35 6.66
CA ASP A 127 15.95 -11.42 7.78
C ASP A 127 16.10 -9.94 7.32
N SER A 128 15.33 -9.57 6.29
CA SER A 128 15.45 -8.32 5.54
C SER A 128 14.06 -7.79 5.13
N TRP A 129 13.95 -6.50 4.82
CA TRP A 129 12.71 -5.95 4.27
C TRP A 129 12.58 -6.33 2.80
N PHE A 130 11.44 -6.90 2.44
CA PHE A 130 11.04 -7.05 1.05
C PHE A 130 10.21 -5.82 0.65
N VAL A 131 10.73 -5.01 -0.27
CA VAL A 131 10.04 -3.85 -0.84
C VAL A 131 9.58 -4.23 -2.24
N PHE A 132 8.32 -3.92 -2.57
CA PHE A 132 7.71 -4.34 -3.81
C PHE A 132 6.76 -3.27 -4.35
N TRP A 133 6.59 -3.24 -5.68
CA TRP A 133 5.85 -2.19 -6.38
C TRP A 133 5.35 -2.71 -7.75
N ALA A 134 4.37 -2.02 -8.32
CA ALA A 134 3.90 -2.28 -9.68
C ALA A 134 4.76 -1.52 -10.71
N SER A 135 5.12 -2.20 -11.80
CA SER A 135 5.77 -1.59 -12.96
C SER A 135 5.12 -2.08 -14.25
N CYS A 136 4.81 -1.14 -15.15
CA CYS A 136 4.31 -1.49 -16.47
C CYS A 136 5.49 -1.83 -17.38
N VAL A 137 5.56 -3.07 -17.84
CA VAL A 137 6.69 -3.59 -18.62
C VAL A 137 6.15 -4.32 -19.84
N LYS A 138 6.82 -4.15 -20.98
CA LYS A 138 6.62 -5.01 -22.16
C LYS A 138 7.80 -5.97 -22.29
N GLU A 139 7.53 -7.27 -22.14
CA GLU A 139 8.46 -8.35 -22.42
C GLU A 139 8.25 -8.91 -23.85
N GLU A 140 9.14 -9.78 -24.31
CA GLU A 140 9.17 -10.27 -25.71
C GLU A 140 7.89 -11.04 -26.08
N ASP A 141 7.39 -11.86 -25.15
CA ASP A 141 6.19 -12.68 -25.34
C ASP A 141 4.88 -11.93 -25.04
N ASP A 142 4.95 -10.66 -24.61
CA ASP A 142 3.76 -9.85 -24.33
C ASP A 142 3.15 -9.26 -25.61
N GLU A 143 1.84 -9.43 -25.80
CA GLU A 143 1.10 -8.71 -26.83
C GLU A 143 1.16 -7.18 -26.57
N ASN A 144 0.93 -6.77 -25.32
CA ASN A 144 0.89 -5.39 -24.86
C ASN A 144 1.66 -5.23 -23.55
N PRO A 145 2.23 -4.04 -23.25
CA PRO A 145 2.79 -3.77 -21.93
C PRO A 145 1.73 -3.99 -20.85
N LYS A 146 2.11 -4.63 -19.74
CA LYS A 146 1.23 -4.91 -18.60
C LYS A 146 1.92 -4.64 -17.27
N GLN A 147 1.11 -4.37 -16.25
CA GLN A 147 1.55 -4.20 -14.88
C GLN A 147 1.92 -5.54 -14.26
N ARG A 148 3.13 -5.58 -13.70
CA ARG A 148 3.67 -6.71 -12.92
C ARG A 148 4.15 -6.18 -11.59
N ILE A 149 4.16 -7.04 -10.58
CA ILE A 149 4.80 -6.69 -9.31
C ILE A 149 6.26 -7.10 -9.36
N TYR A 150 7.14 -6.13 -9.13
CA TYR A 150 8.58 -6.33 -8.94
C TYR A 150 8.91 -6.08 -7.47
N GLY A 151 10.12 -6.48 -7.06
CA GLY A 151 10.61 -6.12 -5.75
C GLY A 151 12.11 -6.28 -5.59
N ALA A 152 12.60 -5.83 -4.44
CA ALA A 152 13.99 -5.90 -4.02
C ALA A 152 14.05 -6.02 -2.49
N PHE A 153 15.14 -6.58 -1.98
CA PHE A 153 15.40 -6.62 -0.54
C PHE A 153 16.24 -5.42 -0.09
N THR A 154 16.03 -4.98 1.14
CA THR A 154 16.83 -3.92 1.79
C THR A 154 16.87 -4.12 3.30
N ASP A 155 18.01 -3.79 3.91
CA ASP A 155 18.15 -3.79 5.37
C ASP A 155 18.00 -2.40 5.98
N ASP A 156 18.05 -1.35 5.16
CA ASP A 156 18.19 0.04 5.62
C ASP A 156 17.33 1.06 4.85
N PHE A 157 16.59 0.63 3.82
CA PHE A 157 15.83 1.48 2.89
C PHE A 157 16.68 2.52 2.16
N ILE A 158 17.98 2.26 2.02
CA ILE A 158 18.96 3.07 1.28
C ILE A 158 19.58 2.22 0.18
N THR A 159 20.04 1.03 0.52
CA THR A 159 20.68 0.10 -0.39
C THR A 159 19.72 -1.05 -0.70
N PHE A 160 19.48 -1.29 -1.97
CA PHE A 160 18.59 -2.33 -2.46
C PHE A 160 19.36 -3.45 -3.16
N SER A 161 18.90 -4.68 -3.01
CA SER A 161 19.33 -5.79 -3.86
C SER A 161 18.94 -5.52 -5.32
N PRO A 162 19.48 -6.29 -6.29
CA PRO A 162 18.94 -6.29 -7.64
C PRO A 162 17.44 -6.57 -7.64
N THR A 163 16.71 -5.83 -8.46
CA THR A 163 15.27 -5.99 -8.67
C THR A 163 14.97 -7.33 -9.31
N PHE A 164 13.95 -8.03 -8.81
CA PHE A 164 13.42 -9.26 -9.37
C PHE A 164 11.91 -9.16 -9.57
N LYS A 165 11.37 -10.02 -10.43
CA LYS A 165 9.93 -10.11 -10.68
C LYS A 165 9.28 -10.95 -9.57
N PHE A 166 8.17 -10.49 -9.01
CA PHE A 166 7.48 -11.13 -7.88
C PHE A 166 6.05 -11.59 -8.19
N ILE A 167 5.31 -10.89 -9.05
CA ILE A 167 4.02 -11.36 -9.60
C ILE A 167 4.01 -11.11 -11.11
N ASP A 168 3.86 -12.18 -11.89
CA ASP A 168 3.66 -12.15 -13.33
C ASP A 168 2.46 -13.02 -13.68
N LYS A 169 1.33 -12.38 -13.94
CA LYS A 169 0.12 -13.05 -14.44
C LYS A 169 -0.13 -12.59 -15.87
N GLU A 170 -0.96 -13.30 -16.62
CA GLU A 170 -1.37 -12.91 -17.98
C GLU A 170 -2.02 -11.52 -18.05
N VAL A 171 -2.45 -11.00 -16.90
CA VAL A 171 -3.27 -9.80 -16.75
C VAL A 171 -2.54 -8.79 -15.86
N ASP A 172 -2.93 -7.52 -15.93
CA ASP A 172 -2.40 -6.48 -15.05
C ASP A 172 -2.71 -6.80 -13.58
N VAL A 173 -1.66 -6.81 -12.75
CA VAL A 173 -1.76 -6.87 -11.29
C VAL A 173 -1.15 -5.60 -10.72
N ILE A 174 -1.91 -4.90 -9.89
CA ILE A 174 -1.48 -3.66 -9.22
C ILE A 174 -1.87 -3.70 -7.74
N ASP A 175 -1.43 -2.70 -6.99
CA ASP A 175 -1.81 -2.43 -5.61
C ASP A 175 -1.78 -3.70 -4.74
N THR A 176 -0.57 -4.17 -4.45
CA THR A 176 -0.38 -5.38 -3.65
C THR A 176 -0.07 -4.99 -2.23
N ASN A 177 -0.69 -5.71 -1.28
CA ASN A 177 -0.36 -5.68 0.13
C ASN A 177 0.02 -7.08 0.63
N ILE A 178 0.96 -7.17 1.58
CA ILE A 178 1.41 -8.46 2.12
C ILE A 178 1.43 -8.45 3.65
N VAL A 179 0.74 -9.41 4.25
CA VAL A 179 0.71 -9.62 5.71
C VAL A 179 1.07 -11.06 6.08
N TRP A 180 1.63 -11.24 7.27
CA TRP A 180 1.90 -12.58 7.83
C TRP A 180 0.82 -12.98 8.85
N SER A 181 0.21 -14.14 8.66
CA SER A 181 -0.78 -14.71 9.58
C SER A 181 -0.73 -16.24 9.57
N ASN A 182 -0.91 -16.86 10.74
CA ASN A 182 -1.14 -18.31 10.86
C ASN A 182 -0.16 -19.23 10.10
N GLY A 183 1.10 -18.81 9.95
CA GLY A 183 2.13 -19.60 9.26
C GLY A 183 2.29 -19.31 7.77
N TYR A 184 1.56 -18.32 7.24
CA TYR A 184 1.57 -17.94 5.84
C TYR A 184 1.77 -16.44 5.67
N TYR A 185 2.44 -16.07 4.58
CA TYR A 185 2.27 -14.78 3.95
C TYR A 185 0.98 -14.80 3.12
N TYR A 186 0.19 -13.74 3.22
CA TYR A 186 -0.95 -13.48 2.36
C TYR A 186 -0.61 -12.27 1.50
N ARG A 187 -0.73 -12.39 0.18
CA ARG A 187 -0.66 -11.25 -0.73
C ARG A 187 -2.06 -10.97 -1.25
N ILE A 188 -2.46 -9.71 -1.14
CA ILE A 188 -3.77 -9.22 -1.51
C ILE A 188 -3.54 -8.17 -2.59
N SER A 189 -4.04 -8.43 -3.79
CA SER A 189 -3.75 -7.59 -4.96
C SER A 189 -5.02 -7.23 -5.71
N LYS A 190 -4.98 -6.13 -6.45
CA LYS A 190 -5.99 -5.84 -7.46
C LYS A 190 -5.71 -6.64 -8.73
N ASP A 191 -6.70 -7.41 -9.17
CA ASP A 191 -6.68 -8.11 -10.46
C ASP A 191 -7.55 -7.35 -11.47
N GLU A 192 -6.94 -6.90 -12.57
CA GLU A 192 -7.63 -6.10 -13.58
C GLU A 192 -8.53 -6.92 -14.53
N THR A 193 -8.58 -8.25 -14.41
CA THR A 193 -9.55 -9.11 -15.13
C THR A 193 -10.90 -9.08 -14.46
N ILE A 194 -10.90 -9.33 -13.14
CA ILE A 194 -12.12 -9.30 -12.33
C ILE A 194 -12.44 -7.89 -11.84
N LYS A 195 -11.52 -6.93 -11.99
CA LYS A 195 -11.65 -5.55 -11.49
C LYS A 195 -11.97 -5.50 -9.99
N ALA A 196 -11.37 -6.42 -9.25
CA ALA A 196 -11.65 -6.69 -7.85
C ALA A 196 -10.38 -7.23 -7.16
N ILE A 197 -10.53 -7.66 -5.90
CA ILE A 197 -9.40 -8.06 -5.08
C ILE A 197 -9.20 -9.59 -5.12
N MET A 198 -7.97 -10.02 -5.38
CA MET A 198 -7.53 -11.41 -5.27
C MET A 198 -6.68 -11.61 -4.01
N ILE A 199 -6.77 -12.79 -3.42
CA ILE A 199 -5.99 -13.17 -2.24
C ILE A 199 -5.27 -14.47 -2.55
N GLU A 200 -3.97 -14.50 -2.30
CA GLU A 200 -3.14 -15.68 -2.40
C GLU A 200 -2.28 -15.84 -1.15
N ARG A 201 -1.80 -17.04 -0.86
CA ARG A 201 -0.94 -17.30 0.29
C ARG A 201 0.24 -18.21 -0.03
N SER A 202 1.32 -18.07 0.74
CA SER A 202 2.46 -18.98 0.69
C SER A 202 3.14 -19.05 2.06
N PRO A 203 3.69 -20.21 2.47
CA PRO A 203 4.42 -20.32 3.74
C PRO A 203 5.79 -19.63 3.70
N VAL A 204 6.28 -19.23 2.52
CA VAL A 204 7.59 -18.60 2.33
C VAL A 204 7.48 -17.37 1.43
N LEU A 205 8.40 -16.42 1.58
CA LEU A 205 8.46 -15.20 0.77
C LEU A 205 9.86 -15.06 0.16
N ILE A 206 10.07 -15.63 -1.03
CA ILE A 206 11.38 -15.64 -1.72
C ILE A 206 11.21 -15.43 -3.23
N PRO A 207 12.17 -14.84 -3.95
CA PRO A 207 12.05 -14.64 -5.40
C PRO A 207 11.71 -15.92 -6.19
N GLU A 208 12.19 -17.06 -5.70
CA GLU A 208 12.05 -18.35 -6.35
C GLU A 208 10.65 -18.98 -6.22
N ASN A 209 9.77 -18.45 -5.36
CA ASN A 209 8.44 -19.04 -5.11
C ASN A 209 7.28 -18.30 -5.81
N ILE A 210 7.57 -17.49 -6.84
CA ILE A 210 6.58 -16.68 -7.56
C ILE A 210 5.32 -17.47 -7.99
N ASP A 211 5.50 -18.71 -8.43
CA ASP A 211 4.44 -19.57 -8.97
C ASP A 211 3.80 -20.51 -7.93
N ASP A 212 4.35 -20.58 -6.71
CA ASP A 212 3.94 -21.52 -5.67
C ASP A 212 2.92 -20.93 -4.66
N TRP A 213 2.29 -19.82 -5.02
CA TRP A 213 1.26 -19.19 -4.19
C TRP A 213 -0.10 -19.84 -4.41
N GLU A 214 -0.78 -20.21 -3.33
CA GLU A 214 -2.11 -20.81 -3.35
C GLU A 214 -3.18 -19.71 -3.38
N VAL A 215 -4.14 -19.80 -4.30
CA VAL A 215 -5.32 -18.92 -4.29
C VAL A 215 -6.19 -19.21 -3.06
N VAL A 216 -6.63 -18.14 -2.41
CA VAL A 216 -7.66 -18.18 -1.36
C VAL A 216 -8.96 -17.69 -1.98
N GLU A 217 -9.93 -18.60 -2.13
CA GLU A 217 -11.26 -18.28 -2.64
C GLU A 217 -12.00 -17.38 -1.64
N ALA A 218 -12.25 -16.12 -2.01
CA ALA A 218 -12.83 -15.10 -1.15
C ALA A 218 -13.99 -14.38 -1.86
N GLU A 219 -15.18 -14.97 -1.81
CA GLU A 219 -16.34 -14.57 -2.64
C GLU A 219 -16.61 -13.05 -2.59
N VAL A 220 -16.56 -12.43 -1.40
CA VAL A 220 -16.84 -11.00 -1.24
C VAL A 220 -15.76 -10.12 -1.92
N PRO A 221 -14.47 -10.18 -1.55
CA PRO A 221 -13.41 -9.42 -2.24
C PRO A 221 -13.33 -9.72 -3.75
N ASN A 222 -13.52 -10.97 -4.17
CA ASN A 222 -13.39 -11.37 -5.58
C ASN A 222 -14.53 -10.84 -6.48
N ASN A 223 -15.71 -10.55 -5.92
CA ASN A 223 -16.89 -10.13 -6.70
C ASN A 223 -17.30 -8.68 -6.48
N PHE A 224 -16.64 -7.95 -5.56
CA PHE A 224 -16.91 -6.53 -5.36
C PHE A 224 -16.12 -5.71 -6.38
N LEU A 225 -16.75 -5.43 -7.52
CA LEU A 225 -16.10 -4.73 -8.62
C LEU A 225 -15.79 -3.27 -8.29
N GLY A 226 -14.68 -2.76 -8.84
CA GLY A 226 -14.29 -1.36 -8.72
C GLY A 226 -13.54 -1.03 -7.43
N LEU A 227 -12.87 -2.03 -6.87
CA LEU A 227 -11.96 -1.90 -5.75
C LEU A 227 -10.50 -1.83 -6.23
N GLU A 228 -9.70 -1.01 -5.56
CA GLU A 228 -8.24 -0.93 -5.71
C GLU A 228 -7.59 -0.56 -4.37
N GLY A 229 -6.26 -0.46 -4.33
CA GLY A 229 -5.53 -0.09 -3.11
C GLY A 229 -5.90 -0.91 -1.86
N PRO A 230 -5.89 -2.26 -1.90
CA PRO A 230 -6.19 -3.08 -0.73
C PRO A 230 -5.15 -2.86 0.36
N GLU A 231 -5.60 -2.71 1.60
CA GLU A 231 -4.75 -2.66 2.77
C GLU A 231 -5.31 -3.59 3.86
N VAL A 232 -4.45 -4.43 4.44
CA VAL A 232 -4.85 -5.43 5.43
C VAL A 232 -4.14 -5.21 6.76
N TYR A 233 -4.92 -5.12 7.83
CA TYR A 233 -4.39 -4.97 9.19
C TYR A 233 -5.26 -5.71 10.21
N TYR A 234 -4.67 -5.99 11.38
CA TYR A 234 -5.34 -6.74 12.42
C TYR A 234 -6.02 -5.81 13.44
N LEU A 235 -7.32 -5.99 13.62
CA LEU A 235 -8.13 -5.29 14.62
C LEU A 235 -7.99 -6.00 15.97
N ARG A 236 -7.18 -5.43 16.88
CA ARG A 236 -6.77 -6.10 18.13
C ARG A 236 -7.93 -6.36 19.08
N GLU A 237 -8.83 -5.39 19.23
CA GLU A 237 -9.95 -5.49 20.17
C GLU A 237 -11.01 -6.48 19.68
N GLN A 238 -11.28 -6.46 18.38
CA GLN A 238 -12.25 -7.29 17.70
C GLN A 238 -11.70 -8.70 17.40
N LYS A 239 -10.37 -8.86 17.42
CA LYS A 239 -9.62 -10.07 17.06
C LYS A 239 -9.91 -10.56 15.64
N LYS A 240 -10.03 -9.62 14.71
CA LYS A 240 -10.36 -9.86 13.30
C LYS A 240 -9.32 -9.23 12.39
N TRP A 241 -9.16 -9.79 11.20
CA TRP A 241 -8.50 -9.10 10.11
C TRP A 241 -9.47 -8.12 9.46
N CYS A 242 -8.98 -6.94 9.11
CA CYS A 242 -9.69 -5.95 8.32
C CYS A 242 -8.95 -5.79 6.99
N LEU A 243 -9.67 -5.96 5.89
CA LEU A 243 -9.27 -5.56 4.55
C LEU A 243 -10.06 -4.30 4.21
N ILE A 244 -9.37 -3.20 3.96
CA ILE A 244 -9.96 -2.01 3.35
C ILE A 244 -9.56 -1.97 1.88
N ALA A 245 -10.48 -1.61 0.98
CA ALA A 245 -10.13 -1.33 -0.42
C ALA A 245 -10.87 -0.10 -0.94
N ASP A 246 -10.19 0.72 -1.72
CA ASP A 246 -10.71 1.98 -2.26
C ASP A 246 -11.72 1.71 -3.38
N GLN A 247 -12.94 2.21 -3.22
CA GLN A 247 -13.98 2.19 -4.25
C GLN A 247 -13.71 3.31 -5.26
N TYR A 248 -12.67 3.12 -6.07
CA TYR A 248 -12.27 4.08 -7.10
C TYR A 248 -13.37 4.27 -8.14
N TRP A 249 -14.16 3.23 -8.41
CA TRP A 249 -15.41 3.38 -9.15
C TRP A 249 -16.45 4.12 -8.32
N GLY A 250 -16.79 5.32 -8.79
CA GLY A 250 -17.78 6.17 -8.15
C GLY A 250 -17.24 7.02 -7.01
N ASN A 251 -15.92 7.05 -6.80
CA ASN A 251 -15.24 7.98 -5.88
C ASN A 251 -15.83 7.92 -4.45
N LYS A 252 -16.04 6.71 -3.91
CA LYS A 252 -16.69 6.51 -2.59
C LYS A 252 -15.70 6.38 -1.42
N GLY A 253 -14.41 6.25 -1.72
CA GLY A 253 -13.39 5.97 -0.72
C GLY A 253 -13.44 4.51 -0.25
N TYR A 254 -12.78 4.24 0.88
CA TYR A 254 -12.58 2.89 1.37
C TYR A 254 -13.85 2.15 1.79
N LEU A 255 -13.88 0.85 1.47
CA LEU A 255 -14.84 -0.14 1.94
C LEU A 255 -14.13 -1.12 2.89
N PRO A 256 -14.52 -1.20 4.18
CA PRO A 256 -13.95 -2.17 5.11
C PRO A 256 -14.69 -3.52 5.06
N MET A 257 -13.91 -4.58 5.05
CA MET A 257 -14.33 -5.97 5.06
C MET A 257 -13.58 -6.71 6.16
N VAL A 258 -14.28 -7.49 6.99
CA VAL A 258 -13.67 -8.18 8.13
C VAL A 258 -13.77 -9.69 8.01
N THR A 259 -12.74 -10.40 8.48
CA THR A 259 -12.72 -11.86 8.59
C THR A 259 -12.03 -12.30 9.89
N ASP A 260 -12.38 -13.48 10.39
CA ASP A 260 -11.68 -14.09 11.53
C ASP A 260 -10.34 -14.71 11.13
N ASP A 261 -10.23 -15.20 9.88
CA ASP A 261 -9.03 -15.85 9.35
C ASP A 261 -8.90 -15.58 7.85
N LEU A 262 -7.78 -14.98 7.44
CA LEU A 262 -7.50 -14.68 6.03
C LEU A 262 -7.53 -15.95 5.17
N GLY A 263 -7.17 -17.11 5.72
CA GLY A 263 -7.18 -18.39 5.01
C GLY A 263 -8.57 -18.96 4.72
N SER A 264 -9.61 -18.47 5.39
CA SER A 264 -10.99 -18.91 5.17
C SER A 264 -11.61 -18.31 3.90
N GLY A 265 -11.18 -17.11 3.51
CA GLY A 265 -11.85 -16.32 2.48
C GLY A 265 -13.23 -15.76 2.89
N ASP A 266 -13.68 -16.01 4.12
CA ASP A 266 -14.98 -15.59 4.62
C ASP A 266 -14.94 -14.14 5.11
N PHE A 267 -15.12 -13.20 4.19
CA PHE A 267 -15.18 -11.76 4.50
C PHE A 267 -16.62 -11.27 4.63
N ARG A 268 -16.84 -10.37 5.58
CA ARG A 268 -18.08 -9.62 5.75
C ARG A 268 -17.84 -8.14 5.51
N VAL A 269 -18.57 -7.54 4.58
CA VAL A 269 -18.62 -6.08 4.42
C VAL A 269 -19.23 -5.44 5.67
N LEU A 270 -18.57 -4.42 6.22
CA LEU A 270 -19.14 -3.65 7.33
C LEU A 270 -20.26 -2.72 6.84
N ASN A 271 -21.30 -2.55 7.67
CA ASN A 271 -22.34 -1.57 7.41
C ASN A 271 -21.82 -0.15 7.66
N PRO A 272 -22.38 0.89 7.01
CA PRO A 272 -21.93 2.27 7.16
C PRO A 272 -21.95 2.85 8.58
N ASP A 273 -22.69 2.26 9.51
CA ASP A 273 -22.74 2.64 10.92
C ASP A 273 -21.69 1.93 11.80
N GLU A 274 -20.91 1.01 11.23
CA GLU A 274 -19.85 0.26 11.93
C GLU A 274 -18.45 0.88 11.76
N TYR A 275 -18.30 1.91 10.92
CA TYR A 275 -17.01 2.55 10.64
C TYR A 275 -17.18 4.03 10.27
N ASP A 276 -16.12 4.81 10.46
CA ASP A 276 -16.04 6.21 10.04
C ASP A 276 -14.62 6.51 9.57
N PHE A 277 -14.45 6.91 8.31
CA PHE A 277 -13.14 7.27 7.77
C PHE A 277 -12.77 8.75 7.99
N GLY A 278 -13.54 9.51 8.77
CA GLY A 278 -13.30 10.93 8.98
C GLY A 278 -13.81 11.80 7.82
N GLU A 279 -13.39 13.07 7.79
CA GLU A 279 -13.91 14.06 6.85
C GLU A 279 -13.12 14.09 5.54
N LEU A 280 -11.81 13.87 5.60
CA LEU A 280 -10.97 13.77 4.41
C LEU A 280 -11.15 12.41 3.74
N LYS A 281 -11.44 12.45 2.44
CA LYS A 281 -11.55 11.23 1.63
C LYS A 281 -10.19 10.57 1.49
N LYS A 282 -10.03 9.48 2.24
CA LYS A 282 -8.85 8.60 2.19
C LYS A 282 -8.86 7.81 0.88
N ARG A 283 -7.77 7.89 0.13
CA ARG A 283 -7.43 7.06 -1.03
C ARG A 283 -6.25 6.16 -0.68
N HIS A 284 -5.80 5.34 -1.63
CA HIS A 284 -4.76 4.33 -1.46
C HIS A 284 -3.65 4.76 -0.50
N GLY A 285 -3.43 3.99 0.57
CA GLY A 285 -2.30 4.11 1.49
C GLY A 285 -2.32 3.01 2.56
N GLY A 286 -1.40 3.08 3.53
CA GLY A 286 -1.17 2.03 4.54
C GLY A 286 -1.64 2.35 5.97
N VAL A 287 -1.85 1.31 6.76
CA VAL A 287 -2.25 1.36 8.17
C VAL A 287 -1.23 0.63 9.05
N ILE A 288 -0.75 1.30 10.09
CA ILE A 288 0.18 0.71 11.06
C ILE A 288 -0.34 0.86 12.49
N GLU A 289 -0.03 -0.13 13.34
CA GLU A 289 -0.20 -0.01 14.78
C GLU A 289 0.84 0.94 15.38
N ILE A 290 0.39 1.85 16.26
CA ILE A 290 1.25 2.79 16.97
C ILE A 290 1.05 2.70 18.49
N PRO A 291 2.08 3.03 19.29
CA PRO A 291 1.94 3.18 20.74
C PRO A 291 0.96 4.31 21.12
N ASP A 292 0.34 4.16 22.31
CA ASP A 292 -0.62 5.16 22.83
C ASP A 292 0.00 6.54 23.06
N GLU A 293 1.30 6.57 23.32
CA GLU A 293 2.08 7.79 23.46
C GLU A 293 2.13 8.56 22.13
N LEU A 294 2.52 7.89 21.03
CA LEU A 294 2.52 8.51 19.70
C LEU A 294 1.12 8.95 19.28
N TYR A 295 0.10 8.14 19.53
CA TYR A 295 -1.29 8.54 19.29
C TYR A 295 -1.67 9.85 20.00
N SER A 296 -1.29 9.97 21.28
CA SER A 296 -1.59 11.15 22.09
C SER A 296 -0.81 12.39 21.66
N ILE A 297 0.37 12.21 21.06
CA ILE A 297 1.17 13.29 20.48
C ILE A 297 0.57 13.73 19.15
N LEU A 298 0.27 12.79 18.25
CA LEU A 298 -0.29 13.05 16.91
C LEU A 298 -1.64 13.75 16.96
N LEU A 299 -2.48 13.45 17.97
CA LEU A 299 -3.75 14.16 18.20
C LEU A 299 -3.60 15.67 18.49
N LYS A 300 -2.39 16.15 18.81
CA LYS A 300 -2.11 17.55 19.17
C LYS A 300 -1.43 18.35 18.05
N LEU A 301 -1.18 17.72 16.90
CA LEU A 301 -0.76 18.42 15.67
C LEU A 301 -1.88 19.35 15.20
#